data_AF-A0A1I6GVA8-F1
#
_entry.id   AF-A0A1I6GVA8-F1
#
_cell.length_a   1.000
_cell.length_b   1.000
_cell.length_c   1.000
_cell.angle_alpha   90.00
_cell.angle_beta   90.00
_cell.angle_gamma   90.00
#
_symmetry.space_group_name_H-M   'P 1'
#
loop_
_entity.id
_entity.type
_entity.pdbx_description
1 polymer ?
#
loop_
_entity_poly.entity_id
_entity_poly.type
_entity_poly.pdbx_seq_one_letter_code
_entity_poly.pdbx_strand_id
1 'polypeptide(L)'
;MAVVRAQNNNKDIGMRRFILTTLSISAMLCAMNIAWAQTQQNWIETYPANVDTLDAFFLEQDCDFLQNAGHVFDLASERWLSAEEVSDKFPQISEHIFDFGCDFQTSRNELEKLINYPDALPTSGYALIYFDLAVADNGKTHISMFSDSFIANYNKRVQVLGQFDKTVNIRVLPSLVGTQSP
;
A
#
# COMPACT_ATOMS: atom_id res chain seq x y z
N MET A 1 -2.68 5.33 -77.35
CA MET A 1 -2.43 6.10 -76.12
C MET A 1 -2.96 5.30 -74.93
N ALA A 2 -2.12 4.53 -74.24
CA ALA A 2 -2.55 3.72 -73.10
C ALA A 2 -1.35 3.42 -72.18
N VAL A 3 -0.78 4.44 -71.53
CA VAL A 3 0.20 4.22 -70.45
C VAL A 3 0.01 5.27 -69.35
N VAL A 4 -1.19 5.36 -68.77
CA VAL A 4 -1.41 6.10 -67.51
C VAL A 4 -2.54 5.43 -66.73
N ARG A 5 -2.32 4.24 -66.13
CA ARG A 5 -3.28 3.71 -65.14
C ARG A 5 -2.74 2.69 -64.12
N ALA A 6 -1.46 2.33 -64.16
CA ALA A 6 -0.95 1.23 -63.33
C ALA A 6 -0.19 1.65 -62.04
N GLN A 7 0.03 2.93 -61.76
CA GLN A 7 0.91 3.34 -60.65
C GLN A 7 0.22 3.85 -59.37
N ASN A 8 -1.11 4.06 -59.36
CA ASN A 8 -1.78 4.63 -58.18
C ASN A 8 -2.35 3.62 -57.18
N ASN A 9 -2.48 2.33 -57.51
CA ASN A 9 -3.13 1.37 -56.61
C ASN A 9 -2.17 0.69 -55.61
N ASN A 10 -0.84 0.78 -55.82
CA ASN A 10 0.13 0.08 -54.96
C ASN A 10 0.60 0.90 -53.74
N LYS A 11 0.51 2.24 -53.78
CA LYS A 11 0.92 3.09 -52.65
C LYS A 11 -0.12 3.11 -51.53
N ASP A 12 -1.40 2.98 -51.85
CA ASP A 12 -2.50 3.08 -50.89
C ASP A 12 -2.63 1.80 -50.02
N ILE A 13 -2.35 0.63 -50.61
CA ILE A 13 -2.42 -0.67 -49.90
C ILE A 13 -1.27 -0.82 -48.90
N GLY A 14 -0.06 -0.37 -49.25
CA GLY A 14 1.09 -0.41 -48.34
C GLY A 14 0.93 0.50 -47.13
N MET A 15 0.40 1.70 -47.33
CA MET A 15 0.20 2.70 -46.28
C MET A 15 -0.93 2.31 -45.31
N ARG A 16 -2.03 1.72 -45.82
CA ARG A 16 -3.10 1.19 -44.97
C ARG A 16 -2.67 0.00 -44.11
N ARG A 17 -1.83 -0.90 -44.65
CA ARG A 17 -1.29 -2.04 -43.88
C ARG A 17 -0.30 -1.59 -42.80
N PHE A 18 0.49 -0.55 -43.05
CA PHE A 18 1.45 -0.01 -42.09
C PHE A 18 0.77 0.73 -40.93
N ILE A 19 -0.30 1.49 -41.22
CA ILE A 19 -1.06 2.22 -40.18
C ILE A 19 -1.82 1.26 -39.25
N LEU A 20 -2.39 0.17 -39.79
CA LEU A 20 -3.11 -0.84 -39.00
C LEU A 20 -2.18 -1.64 -38.08
N THR A 21 -0.95 -1.96 -38.50
CA THR A 21 0.02 -2.65 -37.63
C THR A 21 0.58 -1.75 -36.54
N THR A 22 0.82 -0.46 -36.79
CA THR A 22 1.32 0.48 -35.76
C THR A 22 0.28 0.80 -34.68
N LEU A 23 -1.01 0.92 -35.03
CA LEU A 23 -2.08 1.15 -34.05
C LEU A 23 -2.27 -0.05 -33.11
N SER A 24 -2.06 -1.27 -33.61
CA SER A 24 -2.19 -2.51 -32.85
C SER A 24 -1.07 -2.67 -31.81
N ILE A 25 0.16 -2.28 -32.17
CA ILE A 25 1.34 -2.35 -31.27
C ILE A 25 1.24 -1.28 -30.16
N SER A 26 0.77 -0.07 -30.49
CA SER A 26 0.57 0.99 -29.48
C SER A 26 -0.56 0.66 -28.48
N ALA A 27 -1.62 -0.02 -28.92
CA ALA A 27 -2.67 -0.45 -28.01
C ALA A 27 -2.20 -1.56 -27.04
N MET A 28 -1.36 -2.50 -27.51
CA MET A 28 -0.73 -3.51 -26.64
C MET A 28 0.26 -2.88 -25.65
N LEU A 29 1.08 -1.92 -26.09
CA LEU A 29 2.02 -1.20 -25.20
C LEU A 29 1.28 -0.29 -24.19
N CYS A 30 0.16 0.33 -24.57
CA CYS A 30 -0.66 1.10 -23.61
C CYS A 30 -1.37 0.20 -22.60
N ALA A 31 -1.91 -0.95 -23.02
CA ALA A 31 -2.54 -1.89 -22.10
C ALA A 31 -1.53 -2.52 -21.12
N MET A 32 -0.30 -2.78 -21.56
CA MET A 32 0.78 -3.27 -20.69
C MET A 32 1.23 -2.22 -19.66
N ASN A 33 1.26 -0.92 -20.01
CA ASN A 33 1.62 0.15 -19.07
C ASN A 33 0.51 0.45 -18.05
N ILE A 34 -0.77 0.32 -18.41
CA ILE A 34 -1.89 0.54 -17.48
C ILE A 34 -2.01 -0.62 -16.48
N ALA A 35 -1.75 -1.86 -16.90
CA ALA A 35 -1.63 -3.00 -15.99
C ALA A 35 -0.37 -2.92 -15.10
N TRP A 36 0.72 -2.29 -15.59
CA TRP A 36 1.94 -2.04 -14.82
C TRP A 36 1.82 -0.90 -13.79
N ALA A 37 0.94 0.07 -14.01
CA ALA A 37 0.67 1.14 -13.05
C ALA A 37 -0.24 0.69 -11.88
N GLN A 38 -0.99 -0.40 -12.04
CA GLN A 38 -1.76 -1.05 -10.97
C GLN A 38 -1.03 -2.23 -10.30
N THR A 39 0.23 -2.50 -10.66
CA THR A 39 0.99 -3.58 -10.04
C THR A 39 1.70 -3.13 -8.76
N GLN A 40 1.50 -3.95 -7.72
CA GLN A 40 2.35 -4.14 -6.55
C GLN A 40 2.28 -3.10 -5.42
N GLN A 41 1.07 -2.80 -4.92
CA GLN A 41 0.99 -2.59 -3.48
C GLN A 41 0.90 -3.96 -2.81
N ASN A 42 1.95 -4.35 -2.10
CA ASN A 42 2.11 -5.64 -1.43
C ASN A 42 1.39 -5.69 -0.07
N TRP A 43 0.28 -4.97 0.08
CA TRP A 43 -0.45 -4.91 1.34
C TRP A 43 -1.21 -6.20 1.61
N ILE A 44 -1.04 -6.71 2.82
CA ILE A 44 -1.99 -7.61 3.46
C ILE A 44 -2.90 -6.70 4.29
N GLU A 45 -4.14 -6.54 3.84
CA GLU A 45 -5.13 -5.74 4.56
C GLU A 45 -5.73 -6.57 5.71
N THR A 46 -5.71 -6.00 6.90
CA THR A 46 -6.33 -6.60 8.07
C THR A 46 -7.35 -5.66 8.68
N TYR A 47 -8.36 -6.25 9.28
CA TYR A 47 -9.52 -5.55 9.80
C TYR A 47 -9.70 -5.98 11.26
N PRO A 48 -8.99 -5.33 12.20
CA PRO A 48 -9.17 -5.60 13.61
C PRO A 48 -10.55 -5.10 14.08
N ALA A 49 -10.78 -5.15 15.39
CA ALA A 49 -11.98 -4.56 16.01
C ALA A 49 -12.03 -3.02 15.79
N ASN A 50 -12.92 -2.33 16.49
CA ASN A 50 -12.97 -0.86 16.38
C ASN A 50 -11.67 -0.19 16.82
N VAL A 51 -11.53 1.05 16.35
CA VAL A 51 -10.48 1.99 16.74
C VAL A 51 -10.37 2.13 18.26
N ASP A 52 -11.47 2.10 19.00
CA ASP A 52 -11.47 2.23 20.47
C ASP A 52 -10.76 1.06 21.16
N THR A 53 -10.83 -0.14 20.58
CA THR A 53 -10.15 -1.33 21.10
C THR A 53 -8.64 -1.24 20.85
N LEU A 54 -8.23 -0.71 19.69
CA LEU A 54 -6.81 -0.42 19.45
C LEU A 54 -6.34 0.65 20.43
N ASP A 55 -7.07 1.76 20.55
CA ASP A 55 -6.75 2.86 21.46
C ASP A 55 -6.57 2.37 22.90
N ALA A 56 -7.51 1.57 23.42
CA ALA A 56 -7.40 0.96 24.74
C ALA A 56 -6.14 0.08 24.89
N PHE A 57 -5.79 -0.71 23.87
CA PHE A 57 -4.59 -1.55 23.90
C PHE A 57 -3.30 -0.73 24.02
N PHE A 58 -3.19 0.38 23.27
CA PHE A 58 -2.03 1.26 23.37
C PHE A 58 -2.00 1.99 24.72
N LEU A 59 -3.15 2.47 25.19
CA LEU A 59 -3.27 3.16 26.48
C LEU A 59 -2.90 2.27 27.68
N GLU A 60 -3.20 0.97 27.64
CA GLU A 60 -2.77 0.01 28.67
C GLU A 60 -1.24 -0.11 28.79
N GLN A 61 -0.50 0.32 27.76
CA GLN A 61 0.96 0.35 27.71
C GLN A 61 1.54 1.77 27.89
N ASP A 62 0.73 2.73 28.38
CA ASP A 62 1.09 4.16 28.46
C ASP A 62 1.53 4.75 27.10
N CYS A 63 0.88 4.31 26.02
CA CYS A 63 1.14 4.75 24.65
C CYS A 63 -0.10 5.35 23.99
N ASP A 64 0.11 6.34 23.13
CA ASP A 64 -0.97 6.89 22.28
C ASP A 64 -1.11 6.05 21.00
N PHE A 65 -2.35 5.73 20.62
CA PHE A 65 -2.60 5.10 19.32
C PHE A 65 -2.52 6.13 18.18
N LEU A 66 -1.60 5.91 17.24
CA LEU A 66 -1.40 6.79 16.09
C LEU A 66 -1.99 6.18 14.82
N GLN A 67 -2.95 6.87 14.21
CA GLN A 67 -3.46 6.57 12.87
C GLN A 67 -2.60 7.25 11.80
N ASN A 68 -2.66 6.73 10.56
CA ASN A 68 -1.81 7.14 9.45
C ASN A 68 -0.32 7.01 9.81
N ALA A 69 0.05 5.99 10.60
CA ALA A 69 1.39 5.79 11.10
C ALA A 69 1.93 4.41 10.72
N GLY A 70 3.14 4.39 10.16
CA GLY A 70 3.87 3.17 9.80
C GLY A 70 4.95 2.87 10.82
N HIS A 71 5.07 1.59 11.20
CA HIS A 71 6.06 1.10 12.15
C HIS A 71 6.68 -0.20 11.61
N VAL A 72 7.90 -0.52 12.06
CA VAL A 72 8.58 -1.76 11.68
C VAL A 72 8.81 -2.62 12.91
N PHE A 73 8.38 -3.87 12.84
CA PHE A 73 8.56 -4.88 13.87
C PHE A 73 9.60 -5.91 13.44
N ASP A 74 10.61 -6.15 14.27
CA ASP A 74 11.58 -7.22 14.08
C ASP A 74 10.99 -8.54 14.61
N LEU A 75 10.70 -9.46 13.70
CA LEU A 75 10.03 -10.72 14.02
C LEU A 75 10.93 -11.67 14.83
N ALA A 76 12.25 -11.56 14.71
CA ALA A 76 13.18 -12.45 15.40
C ALA A 76 13.38 -12.02 16.86
N SER A 77 13.53 -10.71 17.11
CA SER A 77 13.68 -10.17 18.47
C SER A 77 12.38 -9.77 19.15
N GLU A 78 11.25 -9.86 18.44
CA GLU A 78 9.90 -9.49 18.92
C GLU A 78 9.84 -8.09 19.54
N ARG A 79 10.31 -7.10 18.79
CA ARG A 79 10.30 -5.69 19.20
C ARG A 79 10.06 -4.76 18.03
N TRP A 80 9.58 -3.57 18.36
CA TRP A 80 9.53 -2.46 17.43
C TRP A 80 10.93 -1.86 17.21
N LEU A 81 11.22 -1.51 15.97
CA LEU A 81 12.42 -0.74 15.64
C LEU A 81 12.14 0.75 15.86
N SER A 82 13.12 1.46 16.41
CA SER A 82 13.10 2.93 16.46
C SER A 82 13.23 3.53 15.05
N ALA A 83 12.81 4.79 14.88
CA ALA A 83 12.97 5.51 13.62
C ALA A 83 14.44 5.61 13.18
N GLU A 84 15.39 5.71 14.12
CA GLU A 84 16.83 5.70 13.83
C GLU A 84 17.26 4.35 13.24
N GLU A 85 16.89 3.24 13.89
CA GLU A 85 17.19 1.91 13.38
C GLU A 85 16.57 1.65 12.01
N VAL A 86 15.34 2.13 11.79
CA VAL A 86 14.69 2.03 10.47
C VAL A 86 15.38 2.91 9.45
N SER A 87 15.83 4.11 9.81
CA SER A 87 16.57 5.00 8.90
C SER A 87 17.89 4.37 8.46
N ASP A 88 18.63 3.75 9.38
CA ASP A 88 19.89 3.07 9.06
C ASP A 88 19.68 1.85 8.18
N LYS A 89 18.63 1.08 8.44
CA LYS A 89 18.39 -0.22 7.81
C LYS A 89 17.62 -0.12 6.50
N PHE A 90 16.63 0.77 6.44
CA PHE A 90 15.66 0.94 5.37
C PHE A 90 15.48 2.42 5.02
N PRO A 91 16.53 3.08 4.52
CA PRO A 91 16.50 4.52 4.25
C PRO A 91 15.45 4.92 3.19
N GLN A 92 14.93 3.97 2.40
CA GLN A 92 13.90 4.26 1.38
C GLN A 92 12.53 4.59 1.98
N ILE A 93 12.26 4.17 3.22
CA ILE A 93 10.95 4.34 3.87
C ILE A 93 11.02 5.20 5.13
N SER A 94 12.19 5.70 5.53
CA SER A 94 12.38 6.37 6.82
C SER A 94 11.51 7.62 6.99
N GLU A 95 11.28 8.39 5.93
CA GLU A 95 10.39 9.57 5.96
C GLU A 95 8.89 9.23 6.13
N HIS A 96 8.56 7.95 6.15
CA HIS A 96 7.19 7.43 6.22
C HIS A 96 6.91 6.61 7.48
N ILE A 97 7.90 6.46 8.35
CA ILE A 97 7.83 5.68 9.58
C ILE A 97 7.79 6.62 10.79
N PHE A 98 7.10 6.18 11.84
CA PHE A 98 6.85 6.93 13.06
C PHE A 98 7.45 6.21 14.26
N ASP A 99 7.92 6.98 15.24
CA ASP A 99 8.15 6.48 16.58
C ASP A 99 6.83 6.49 17.35
N PHE A 100 6.62 5.49 18.20
CA PHE A 100 5.51 5.49 19.15
C PHE A 100 5.66 6.59 20.23
N GLY A 101 6.88 7.07 20.47
CA GLY A 101 7.16 8.06 21.52
C GLY A 101 7.08 7.51 22.96
N CYS A 102 6.89 6.19 23.11
CA CYS A 102 6.79 5.45 24.36
C CYS A 102 7.57 4.11 24.25
N ASP A 103 7.75 3.40 25.37
CA ASP A 103 8.32 2.04 25.39
C ASP A 103 7.22 1.00 25.16
N PHE A 104 6.73 0.93 23.91
CA PHE A 104 5.69 0.00 23.53
C PHE A 104 6.25 -1.41 23.37
N GLN A 105 5.79 -2.36 24.19
CA GLN A 105 6.22 -3.75 24.14
C GLN A 105 5.04 -4.65 23.77
N THR A 106 5.25 -5.52 22.78
CA THR A 106 4.22 -6.43 22.31
C THR A 106 4.90 -7.68 21.75
N SER A 107 4.51 -8.85 22.22
CA SER A 107 4.97 -10.11 21.63
C SER A 107 4.38 -10.31 20.23
N ARG A 108 4.98 -11.18 19.41
CA ARG A 108 4.44 -11.46 18.06
C ARG A 108 2.99 -11.97 18.11
N ASN A 109 2.68 -12.81 19.09
CA ASN A 109 1.34 -13.38 19.28
C ASN A 109 0.31 -12.31 19.67
N GLU A 110 0.69 -11.36 20.53
CA GLU A 110 -0.18 -10.23 20.87
C GLU A 110 -0.38 -9.32 19.66
N LEU A 111 0.67 -9.07 18.87
CA LEU A 111 0.58 -8.28 17.65
C LEU A 111 -0.37 -8.92 16.62
N GLU A 112 -0.23 -10.23 16.37
CA GLU A 112 -1.12 -10.98 15.46
C GLU A 112 -2.59 -10.86 15.87
N LYS A 113 -2.88 -10.96 17.17
CA LYS A 113 -4.24 -10.78 17.71
C LYS A 113 -4.72 -9.34 17.56
N LEU A 114 -3.87 -8.37 17.92
CA LEU A 114 -4.17 -6.95 17.86
C LEU A 114 -4.60 -6.53 16.46
N ILE A 115 -3.85 -6.96 15.44
CA ILE A 115 -4.11 -6.58 14.04
C ILE A 115 -5.06 -7.55 13.33
N ASN A 116 -5.54 -8.60 14.00
CA ASN A 116 -6.37 -9.67 13.42
C ASN A 116 -5.73 -10.28 12.16
N TYR A 117 -4.46 -10.67 12.26
CA TYR A 117 -3.72 -11.25 11.14
C TYR A 117 -4.21 -12.69 10.85
N PRO A 118 -4.53 -13.03 9.60
CA PRO A 118 -5.21 -14.30 9.28
C PRO A 118 -4.32 -15.54 9.38
N ASP A 119 -3.01 -15.37 9.18
CA ASP A 119 -2.01 -16.43 9.18
C ASP A 119 -1.03 -16.25 10.36
N ALA A 120 -0.08 -17.15 10.54
CA ALA A 120 1.05 -16.90 11.43
C ALA A 120 2.07 -16.00 10.72
N LEU A 121 2.60 -14.98 11.40
CA LEU A 121 3.73 -14.22 10.88
C LEU A 121 4.98 -15.11 10.77
N PRO A 122 5.89 -14.83 9.81
CA PRO A 122 7.16 -15.53 9.72
C PRO A 122 7.95 -15.49 11.03
N THR A 123 8.81 -16.49 11.26
CA THR A 123 9.62 -16.57 12.48
C THR A 123 10.80 -15.61 12.52
N SER A 124 11.13 -14.98 11.39
CA SER A 124 12.24 -14.04 11.26
C SER A 124 11.98 -13.05 10.12
N GLY A 125 12.76 -11.96 10.08
CA GLY A 125 12.57 -10.87 9.14
C GLY A 125 11.84 -9.71 9.79
N TYR A 126 11.16 -8.91 8.98
CA TYR A 126 10.52 -7.67 9.41
C TYR A 126 9.07 -7.62 8.93
N ALA A 127 8.20 -7.11 9.78
CA ALA A 127 6.84 -6.73 9.41
C ALA A 127 6.74 -5.20 9.43
N LEU A 128 6.21 -4.63 8.35
CA LEU A 128 5.86 -3.22 8.27
C LEU A 128 4.36 -3.14 8.57
N ILE A 129 4.01 -2.56 9.71
CA ILE A 129 2.62 -2.39 10.13
C ILE A 129 2.24 -0.93 9.95
N TYR A 130 1.26 -0.68 9.09
CA TYR A 130 0.69 0.64 8.87
C TYR A 130 -0.72 0.70 9.44
N PHE A 131 -0.89 1.45 10.53
CA PHE A 131 -2.18 1.74 11.13
C PHE A 131 -2.85 2.86 10.34
N ASP A 132 -3.83 2.49 9.51
CA ASP A 132 -4.51 3.43 8.62
C ASP A 132 -5.57 4.25 9.37
N LEU A 133 -6.16 5.21 8.67
CA LEU A 133 -7.36 5.91 9.09
C LEU A 133 -8.52 4.94 9.24
N ALA A 134 -9.24 5.06 10.34
CA ALA A 134 -10.41 4.26 10.61
C ALA A 134 -11.47 4.41 9.51
N VAL A 135 -12.09 3.30 9.14
CA VAL A 135 -13.11 3.21 8.10
C VAL A 135 -14.50 3.15 8.71
N ALA A 136 -15.49 3.71 8.01
CA ALA A 136 -16.89 3.53 8.36
C ALA A 136 -17.36 2.08 8.12
N ASP A 137 -18.52 1.70 8.63
CA ASP A 137 -19.10 0.34 8.47
C ASP A 137 -19.25 -0.11 7.01
N ASN A 138 -19.36 0.84 6.07
CA ASN A 138 -19.43 0.54 4.64
C ASN A 138 -18.05 0.41 3.97
N GLY A 139 -16.98 0.30 4.77
CA GLY A 139 -15.59 0.21 4.33
C GLY A 139 -15.02 1.50 3.75
N LYS A 140 -15.77 2.61 3.75
CA LYS A 140 -15.28 3.89 3.20
C LYS A 140 -14.44 4.61 4.23
N THR A 141 -13.27 5.06 3.80
CA THR A 141 -12.50 6.07 4.51
C THR A 141 -13.12 7.46 4.33
N HIS A 142 -13.10 8.27 5.37
CA HIS A 142 -13.51 9.68 5.34
C HIS A 142 -12.37 10.62 4.92
N ILE A 143 -11.36 10.10 4.24
CA ILE A 143 -10.16 10.87 3.86
C ILE A 143 -10.47 12.14 3.06
N SER A 144 -11.58 12.17 2.32
CA SER A 144 -12.03 13.34 1.56
C SER A 144 -12.42 14.55 2.44
N MET A 145 -12.50 14.39 3.76
CA MET A 145 -12.74 15.47 4.71
C MET A 145 -11.46 16.24 5.07
N PHE A 146 -10.28 15.74 4.72
CA PHE A 146 -9.00 16.40 5.00
C PHE A 146 -8.56 17.32 3.85
N SER A 147 -7.55 18.15 4.10
CA SER A 147 -6.99 19.05 3.10
C SER A 147 -6.30 18.28 1.97
N ASP A 148 -6.26 18.86 0.77
CA ASP A 148 -5.57 18.26 -0.39
C ASP A 148 -4.10 17.91 -0.07
N SER A 149 -3.43 18.75 0.71
CA SER A 149 -2.05 18.52 1.15
C SER A 149 -1.91 17.27 2.03
N PHE A 150 -2.87 17.03 2.93
CA PHE A 150 -2.90 15.83 3.75
C PHE A 150 -3.17 14.60 2.88
N ILE A 151 -4.15 14.67 1.98
CA ILE A 151 -4.52 13.57 1.09
C ILE A 151 -3.33 13.17 0.21
N ALA A 152 -2.60 14.15 -0.33
CA ALA A 152 -1.40 13.90 -1.13
C ALA A 152 -0.31 13.19 -0.32
N ASN A 153 -0.04 13.64 0.90
CA ASN A 153 0.95 13.03 1.80
C ASN A 153 0.56 11.61 2.22
N TYR A 154 -0.72 11.40 2.55
CA TYR A 154 -1.28 10.09 2.83
C TYR A 154 -1.09 9.13 1.66
N ASN A 155 -1.52 9.52 0.47
CA ASN A 155 -1.42 8.66 -0.72
C ASN A 155 0.03 8.31 -1.05
N LYS A 156 0.93 9.30 -0.94
CA LYS A 156 2.38 9.07 -1.09
C LYS A 156 2.88 8.03 -0.08
N ARG A 157 2.51 8.17 1.20
CA ARG A 157 2.93 7.24 2.26
C ARG A 157 2.43 5.82 2.01
N VAL A 158 1.13 5.65 1.77
CA VAL A 158 0.51 4.35 1.48
C VAL A 158 1.16 3.69 0.26
N GLN A 159 1.47 4.48 -0.77
CA GLN A 159 2.15 3.98 -1.96
C GLN A 159 3.58 3.53 -1.68
N VAL A 160 4.41 4.38 -1.07
CA VAL A 160 5.82 4.07 -0.84
C VAL A 160 5.98 2.87 0.09
N LEU A 161 5.23 2.84 1.20
CA LEU A 161 5.26 1.72 2.12
C LEU A 161 4.72 0.44 1.46
N GLY A 162 3.65 0.53 0.66
CA GLY A 162 3.05 -0.62 -0.01
C GLY A 162 3.95 -1.26 -1.08
N GLN A 163 4.84 -0.47 -1.69
CA GLN A 163 5.79 -0.96 -2.69
C GLN A 163 7.08 -1.54 -2.08
N PHE A 164 7.27 -1.39 -0.75
CA PHE A 164 8.47 -1.86 -0.09
C PHE A 164 8.47 -3.39 0.04
N ASP A 165 9.48 -4.07 -0.50
CA ASP A 165 9.47 -5.53 -0.68
C ASP A 165 10.37 -6.30 0.30
N LYS A 166 10.96 -5.61 1.29
CA LYS A 166 11.87 -6.21 2.28
C LYS A 166 11.18 -6.61 3.59
N THR A 167 9.88 -6.37 3.68
CA THR A 167 9.03 -6.61 4.85
C THR A 167 7.77 -7.36 4.44
N VAL A 168 7.10 -7.97 5.42
CA VAL A 168 5.68 -8.31 5.30
C VAL A 168 4.89 -7.03 5.55
N ASN A 169 4.20 -6.51 4.54
CA ASN A 169 3.49 -5.25 4.65
C ASN A 169 2.04 -5.48 5.07
N ILE A 170 1.66 -4.96 6.23
CA ILE A 170 0.35 -5.14 6.82
C ILE A 170 -0.30 -3.76 6.94
N ARG A 171 -1.49 -3.63 6.36
CA ARG A 171 -2.30 -2.43 6.42
C ARG A 171 -3.49 -2.68 7.32
N VAL A 172 -3.47 -2.06 8.50
CA VAL A 172 -4.48 -2.24 9.53
C VAL A 172 -5.57 -1.20 9.33
N LEU A 173 -6.79 -1.66 9.05
CA LEU A 173 -7.96 -0.83 8.74
C LEU A 173 -8.99 -0.96 9.88
N PRO A 174 -8.86 -0.16 10.97
CA PRO A 174 -9.79 -0.25 12.09
C PRO A 174 -11.18 0.28 11.72
N SER A 175 -12.22 -0.28 12.32
CA SER A 175 -13.60 0.22 12.17
C SER A 175 -13.88 1.40 13.11
N LEU A 176 -14.64 2.40 12.66
CA LEU A 176 -15.14 3.48 13.52
C LEU A 176 -16.26 3.05 14.47
N VAL A 177 -16.94 1.95 14.19
CA VAL A 177 -18.28 1.65 14.77
C VAL A 177 -18.34 0.26 15.42
N GLY A 178 -17.30 -0.54 15.28
CA GLY A 178 -17.10 -1.79 16.02
C GLY A 178 -17.84 -3.00 15.48
N THR A 179 -18.41 -2.91 14.28
CA THR A 179 -19.01 -4.07 13.64
C THR A 179 -18.01 -4.80 12.75
N GLN A 180 -18.08 -6.12 12.80
CA GLN A 180 -17.24 -7.05 12.05
C GLN A 180 -17.23 -6.66 10.57
N SER A 181 -16.05 -6.65 9.95
CA SER A 181 -15.91 -6.49 8.51
C SER A 181 -16.84 -7.43 7.73
N PRO A 182 -17.26 -7.03 6.51
CA PRO A 182 -18.18 -7.80 5.66
C PRO A 182 -17.75 -9.24 5.39
#